data_AF-A0AA51CB81-F1
#
_entry.id   AF-A0AA51CB81-F1
#
_cell.length_a   1.000
_cell.length_b   1.000
_cell.length_c   1.000
_cell.angle_alpha   90.00
_cell.angle_beta   90.00
_cell.angle_gamma   90.00
#
_symmetry.space_group_name_H-M   'P 1'
#
loop_
_entity.id
_entity.type
_entity.pdbx_description
1 polymer ?
#
loop_
_entity_poly.entity_id
_entity_poly.type
_entity_poly.pdbx_seq_one_letter_code
_entity_poly.pdbx_strand_id
1 'polypeptide(L)'
;MTKIEELLRSLENKTDDEKRDYLSKRFNLYWDIPEGPCKIWCAEVFTYCNASEFEEELKFFLFWVNIFAHLCHFCFHQEDTNFLGCTCPCGNKQTVLYYSITCGD
;
A
#
# COMPACT_ATOMS: atom_id res chain seq x y z
N MET A 1 -25.30 -7.73 16.43
CA MET A 1 -24.19 -8.21 15.59
C MET A 1 -24.13 -7.31 14.38
N THR A 2 -23.05 -6.59 14.19
CA THR A 2 -22.91 -5.64 13.07
C THR A 2 -22.63 -6.38 11.77
N LYS A 3 -22.97 -5.79 10.62
CA LYS A 3 -22.63 -6.36 9.30
C LYS A 3 -21.12 -6.63 9.14
N ILE A 4 -20.29 -5.88 9.87
CA ILE A 4 -18.83 -6.03 9.88
C ILE A 4 -18.42 -7.27 10.67
N GLU A 5 -19.00 -7.51 11.85
CA GLU A 5 -18.73 -8.72 12.65
C GLU A 5 -19.10 -10.01 11.91
N GLU A 6 -20.22 -10.01 11.18
CA GLU A 6 -20.62 -11.15 10.34
C GLU A 6 -19.65 -11.39 9.18
N LEU A 7 -19.16 -10.32 8.56
CA LEU A 7 -18.17 -10.39 7.50
C LEU A 7 -16.86 -10.97 8.02
N LEU A 8 -16.35 -10.45 9.14
CA LEU A 8 -15.09 -10.91 9.75
C LEU A 8 -15.15 -12.39 10.12
N ARG A 9 -16.25 -12.85 10.74
CA ARG A 9 -16.45 -14.26 11.06
C ARG A 9 -16.51 -15.15 9.81
N SER A 10 -16.99 -14.63 8.68
CA SER A 10 -16.98 -15.36 7.40
C SER A 10 -15.58 -15.51 6.78
N LEU A 11 -14.59 -14.76 7.27
CA LEU A 11 -13.21 -14.73 6.78
C LEU A 11 -12.20 -15.44 7.71
N GLU A 12 -12.57 -15.74 8.95
CA GLU A 12 -11.66 -16.21 10.02
C GLU A 12 -10.86 -17.48 9.69
N ASN A 13 -11.40 -18.38 8.87
CA ASN A 13 -10.76 -19.65 8.50
C ASN A 13 -10.38 -19.74 7.01
N LYS A 14 -10.37 -18.60 6.30
CA LYS A 14 -10.01 -18.53 4.88
C LYS A 14 -8.53 -18.20 4.72
N THR A 15 -7.91 -18.74 3.67
CA THR A 15 -6.60 -18.24 3.21
C THR A 15 -6.75 -16.84 2.63
N ASP A 16 -5.66 -16.10 2.47
CA ASP A 16 -5.73 -14.73 1.94
C ASP A 16 -6.28 -14.69 0.50
N ASP A 17 -5.97 -15.69 -0.33
CA ASP A 17 -6.56 -15.85 -1.66
C ASP A 17 -8.08 -16.09 -1.60
N GLU A 18 -8.53 -16.93 -0.67
CA GLU A 18 -9.96 -17.21 -0.46
C GLU A 18 -10.71 -16.00 0.09
N LYS A 19 -10.06 -15.19 0.94
CA LYS A 19 -10.61 -13.90 1.41
C LYS A 19 -10.73 -12.94 0.23
N ARG A 20 -9.70 -12.84 -0.61
CA ARG A 20 -9.66 -11.97 -1.80
C ARG A 20 -10.79 -12.34 -2.78
N ASP A 21 -10.94 -13.62 -3.12
CA ASP A 21 -12.03 -14.10 -4.00
C ASP A 21 -13.43 -13.86 -3.41
N TYR A 22 -13.63 -14.14 -2.13
CA TYR A 22 -14.90 -13.92 -1.45
C TYR A 22 -15.30 -12.44 -1.44
N LEU A 23 -14.36 -11.56 -1.11
CA LEU A 23 -14.58 -10.12 -1.08
C LEU A 23 -14.81 -9.57 -2.49
N SER A 24 -14.06 -10.05 -3.50
CA SER A 24 -14.30 -9.75 -4.92
C SER A 24 -15.74 -10.00 -5.32
N LYS A 25 -16.23 -11.22 -5.07
CA LYS A 25 -17.59 -11.63 -5.49
C LYS A 25 -18.67 -10.89 -4.72
N ARG A 26 -18.46 -10.67 -3.42
CA ARG A 26 -19.46 -10.06 -2.54
C ARG A 26 -19.63 -8.56 -2.79
N PHE A 27 -18.54 -7.86 -3.10
CA PHE A 27 -18.52 -6.40 -3.24
C PHE A 27 -18.24 -5.93 -4.67
N ASN A 28 -18.17 -6.86 -5.64
CA ASN A 28 -17.82 -6.59 -7.04
C ASN A 28 -16.50 -5.82 -7.16
N LEU A 29 -15.49 -6.26 -6.40
CA LEU A 29 -14.15 -5.66 -6.40
C LEU A 29 -13.29 -6.37 -7.44
N TYR A 30 -12.61 -5.56 -8.25
CA TYR A 30 -11.52 -6.01 -9.11
C TYR A 30 -10.22 -5.67 -8.39
N TRP A 31 -9.45 -6.71 -8.03
CA TRP A 31 -8.17 -6.53 -7.36
C TRP A 31 -7.04 -6.24 -8.32
N ASP A 32 -7.21 -6.63 -9.59
CA ASP A 32 -6.20 -6.47 -10.63
C ASP A 32 -6.64 -5.31 -11.52
N ILE A 33 -5.94 -4.19 -11.40
CA ILE A 33 -6.02 -3.09 -12.35
C ILE A 33 -5.03 -3.46 -13.47
N PRO A 34 -5.42 -3.44 -14.75
CA PRO A 34 -4.50 -3.74 -15.84
C PRO A 34 -3.34 -2.73 -15.85
N GLU A 35 -2.11 -3.21 -15.93
CA GLU A 35 -0.93 -2.34 -16.03
C GLU A 35 -0.86 -1.75 -17.44
N GLY A 36 -0.92 -0.41 -17.54
CA GLY A 36 -0.69 0.28 -18.80
C GLY A 36 0.78 0.31 -19.21
N PRO A 37 1.08 0.63 -20.47
CA PRO A 37 2.44 0.63 -21.01
C PRO A 37 3.33 1.75 -20.46
N CYS A 38 2.73 2.78 -19.84
CA CYS A 38 3.45 3.93 -19.30
C CYS A 38 3.70 3.75 -17.80
N LYS A 39 4.98 3.83 -17.40
CA LYS A 39 5.43 3.69 -16.02
C LYS A 39 6.00 5.01 -15.52
N ILE A 40 5.36 5.59 -14.51
CA ILE A 40 5.86 6.78 -13.82
C ILE A 40 6.70 6.31 -12.63
N TRP A 41 7.95 6.76 -12.56
CA TRP A 41 8.86 6.45 -11.46
C TRP A 41 8.82 7.55 -10.42
N CYS A 42 8.70 7.14 -9.15
CA CYS A 42 8.56 8.03 -8.01
C CYS A 42 9.51 7.60 -6.89
N ALA A 43 9.80 8.52 -5.97
CA ALA A 43 10.53 8.21 -4.75
C ALA A 43 9.88 8.98 -3.59
N GLU A 44 9.56 8.28 -2.51
CA GLU A 44 9.08 8.87 -1.26
C GLU A 44 10.19 8.82 -0.22
N VAL A 45 10.47 9.94 0.44
CA VAL A 45 11.53 10.05 1.45
C VAL A 45 10.93 10.17 2.84
N PHE A 46 11.05 9.11 3.61
CA PHE A 46 10.63 9.09 5.01
C PHE A 46 11.76 9.56 5.91
N THR A 47 11.48 10.55 6.75
CA THR A 47 12.40 11.00 7.81
C THR A 47 11.78 10.71 9.17
N TYR A 48 12.49 10.02 10.05
CA TYR A 48 11.93 9.52 11.31
C TYR A 48 13.00 9.39 12.40
N CYS A 49 12.59 9.47 13.65
CA CYS A 49 13.48 9.30 14.81
C CYS A 49 13.55 7.84 15.26
N ASN A 50 12.44 7.10 15.16
CA ASN A 50 12.34 5.71 15.64
C ASN A 50 11.47 4.84 14.71
N ALA A 51 11.51 3.53 14.92
CA ALA A 51 10.82 2.58 14.05
C ALA A 51 9.29 2.70 14.09
N SER A 52 8.71 3.12 15.23
CA SER A 52 7.26 3.29 15.37
C SER A 52 6.76 4.45 14.51
N GLU A 53 7.47 5.58 14.55
CA GLU A 53 7.18 6.75 13.71
C GLU A 53 7.28 6.40 12.22
N PHE A 54 8.32 5.66 11.83
CA PHE A 54 8.43 5.18 10.44
C PHE A 54 7.27 4.28 10.03
N GLU A 55 6.85 3.36 10.91
CA GLU A 55 5.74 2.46 10.62
C GLU A 55 4.41 3.22 10.46
N GLU A 56 4.18 4.25 11.27
CA GLU A 56 3.00 5.12 11.15
C GLU A 56 2.98 5.90 9.84
N GLU A 57 4.09 6.56 9.48
CA GLU A 57 4.24 7.29 8.22
C GLU A 57 4.09 6.38 7.00
N LEU A 58 4.71 5.19 7.04
CA LEU A 58 4.59 4.20 5.96
C LEU A 58 3.15 3.69 5.80
N LYS A 59 2.46 3.39 6.91
CA LYS A 59 1.04 2.98 6.87
C LYS A 59 0.17 4.09 6.29
N PHE A 60 0.42 5.34 6.66
CA PHE A 60 -0.32 6.49 6.16
C PHE A 60 -0.08 6.69 4.65
N PHE A 61 1.16 6.58 4.19
CA PHE A 61 1.49 6.61 2.77
C PHE A 61 0.78 5.51 1.99
N LEU A 62 0.86 4.25 2.46
CA LEU A 62 0.20 3.12 1.78
C LEU A 62 -1.32 3.23 1.80
N PHE A 63 -1.91 3.83 2.83
CA PHE A 63 -3.34 4.14 2.86
C PHE A 63 -3.72 5.11 1.73
N TRP A 64 -2.94 6.19 1.54
CA TRP A 64 -3.16 7.12 0.43
C TRP A 64 -2.99 6.47 -0.93
N VAL A 65 -1.91 5.68 -1.11
CA VAL A 65 -1.69 4.92 -2.34
C VAL A 65 -2.89 4.05 -2.67
N ASN A 66 -3.44 3.32 -1.70
CA ASN A 66 -4.61 2.46 -1.91
C ASN A 66 -5.86 3.27 -2.31
N ILE A 67 -6.10 4.42 -1.66
CA ILE A 67 -7.23 5.30 -2.01
C ILE A 67 -7.08 5.83 -3.42
N PHE A 68 -5.91 6.39 -3.76
CA PHE A 68 -5.70 7.00 -5.06
C PHE A 68 -5.61 5.97 -6.18
N ALA A 69 -5.05 4.78 -5.92
CA ALA A 69 -5.04 3.68 -6.89
C ALA A 69 -6.46 3.32 -7.32
N HIS A 70 -7.38 3.25 -6.36
CA HIS A 70 -8.79 3.00 -6.65
C HIS A 70 -9.47 4.16 -7.37
N LEU A 71 -9.25 5.40 -6.93
CA LEU A 71 -9.92 6.59 -7.50
C LEU A 71 -9.40 6.98 -8.89
N CYS A 72 -8.12 6.75 -9.14
CA CYS A 72 -7.42 7.19 -10.35
C CYS A 72 -7.06 6.02 -11.28
N HIS A 73 -7.51 4.80 -10.97
CA HIS A 73 -7.29 3.59 -11.79
C HIS A 73 -5.82 3.35 -12.13
N PHE A 74 -4.96 3.38 -11.12
CA PHE A 74 -3.54 3.07 -11.29
C PHE A 74 -3.09 1.90 -10.43
N CYS A 75 -2.04 1.21 -10.86
CA CYS A 75 -1.32 0.19 -10.09
C CYS A 75 -0.10 0.81 -9.43
N PHE A 76 0.15 0.43 -8.19
CA PHE A 76 1.37 0.76 -7.46
C PHE A 76 2.30 -0.45 -7.43
N HIS A 77 3.57 -0.25 -7.78
CA HIS A 77 4.61 -1.26 -7.63
C HIS A 77 5.74 -0.72 -6.78
N GLN A 78 6.05 -1.42 -5.70
CA GLN A 78 7.28 -1.17 -4.96
C GLN A 78 8.47 -1.73 -5.77
N GLU A 79 9.47 -0.89 -6.02
CA GLU A 79 10.63 -1.25 -6.83
C GLU A 79 11.84 -1.53 -5.94
N ASP A 80 12.13 -0.63 -5.00
CA ASP A 80 13.26 -0.76 -4.09
C ASP A 80 13.03 0.07 -2.82
N THR A 81 13.70 -0.29 -1.73
CA THR A 81 13.68 0.46 -0.47
C THR A 81 15.09 0.60 0.07
N ASN A 82 15.61 1.82 0.07
CA ASN A 82 16.97 2.12 0.48
C ASN A 82 17.01 2.84 1.82
N PHE A 83 17.66 2.24 2.81
CA PHE A 83 17.92 2.87 4.10
C PHE A 83 19.19 3.73 4.02
N LEU A 84 19.05 5.04 4.24
CA LEU A 84 20.16 5.99 4.14
C LEU A 84 20.90 6.21 5.47
N GLY A 85 20.47 5.56 6.56
CA GLY A 85 21.09 5.73 7.86
C GLY A 85 20.70 7.05 8.53
N CYS A 86 21.50 7.47 9.51
CA CYS A 86 21.34 8.78 10.15
C CYS A 86 21.93 9.87 9.26
N THR A 87 21.08 10.73 8.70
CA THR A 87 21.51 11.77 7.74
C THR A 87 21.60 13.17 8.36
N CYS A 88 21.14 13.36 9.60
CA CYS A 88 21.18 14.63 10.33
C CYS A 88 21.99 14.52 11.64
N PRO A 89 22.72 15.57 12.07
CA PRO A 89 23.37 15.61 13.38
C PRO A 89 22.39 15.47 14.57
N CYS A 90 21.09 15.63 14.32
CA CYS A 90 20.00 15.40 15.25
C CYS A 90 19.66 13.91 15.48
N GLY A 91 20.24 12.98 14.73
CA GLY A 91 20.00 11.53 14.88
C GLY A 91 18.81 10.99 14.09
N ASN A 92 18.18 11.82 13.24
CA ASN A 92 17.08 11.39 12.38
C ASN A 92 17.58 10.41 11.33
N LYS A 93 16.80 9.35 11.12
CA LYS A 93 17.00 8.33 10.10
C LYS A 93 16.20 8.66 8.86
N GLN A 94 16.71 8.25 7.71
CA GLN A 94 16.00 8.37 6.45
C GLN A 94 15.91 7.05 5.70
N THR A 95 14.74 6.80 5.11
CA THR A 95 14.48 5.70 4.19
C THR A 95 13.84 6.24 2.93
N VAL A 96 14.33 5.81 1.78
CA VAL A 96 13.75 6.15 0.47
C VAL A 96 13.03 4.92 -0.06
N LEU A 97 11.75 5.09 -0.36
CA LEU A 97 10.94 4.09 -1.06
C LEU A 97 10.86 4.49 -2.53
N TYR A 98 11.50 3.69 -3.39
CA TYR A 98 11.34 3.79 -4.83
C TYR A 98 10.15 2.96 -5.26
N TYR A 99 9.24 3.59 -5.98
CA TYR A 99 8.03 2.94 -6.45
C TYR A 99 7.69 3.45 -7.84
N SER A 100 6.83 2.71 -8.51
CA SER A 100 6.29 3.11 -9.78
C SER A 100 4.77 3.05 -9.79
N ILE A 101 4.20 3.88 -10.65
CA ILE A 101 2.77 3.91 -10.92
C ILE A 101 2.57 3.62 -12.40
N THR A 102 1.68 2.68 -12.70
CA THR A 102 1.17 2.44 -14.06
C THR A 102 -0.32 2.76 -14.07
N CYS A 103 -0.80 3.51 -15.05
CA CYS A 103 -2.24 3.76 -15.19
C CYS A 103 -2.82 2.69 -16.11
N GLY A 104 -3.88 2.00 -15.69
CA GLY A 104 -4.65 1.14 -16.57
C GLY A 104 -5.61 1.98 -17.41
N ASP A 105 -5.71 1.68 -18.71
CA ASP A 105 -6.74 2.24 -19.58
C ASP A 105 -8.15 1.69 -19.24
#